data_AF-A0A8S1TPU9-F1
#
_entry.id   AF-A0A8S1TPU9-F1
#
_cell.length_a   1.000
_cell.length_b   1.000
_cell.length_c   1.000
_cell.angle_alpha   90.00
_cell.angle_beta   90.00
_cell.angle_gamma   90.00
#
_symmetry.space_group_name_H-M   'P 1'
#
loop_
_entity.id
_entity.type
_entity.pdbx_description
1 polymer ?
#
loop_
_entity_poly.entity_id
_entity_poly.type
_entity_poly.pdbx_seq_one_letter_code
_entity_poly.pdbx_strand_id
1 'polypeptide(L)'
;MLSSEWELSIAIIGDSGVGKSTFLSMFLTNSFVQRHNDKIAIHHKEIMVGQKQVQLKLIDISGKEPFRSMAWVHYRTCIGILLIFDLSNRDSYENLKKWYEEIQQYVDQEKIVIRLVGNKCDKLFYDNDQGKDGGNDRHFIQFEEGEQFAATHQMQYSQTSSSVVSLTQDENYQSINSIIIKFTGELLDFIKKFKENGKLEELMGVRSLQKQVFVQEIKKKTNRSSCC
;
A
#
# COMPACT_ATOMS: atom_id res chain seq x y z
N MET A 1 -14.24 -20.02 -13.80
CA MET A 1 -13.74 -18.81 -13.13
C MET A 1 -12.49 -19.22 -12.37
N LEU A 2 -11.31 -18.86 -12.86
CA LEU A 2 -10.05 -19.26 -12.22
C LEU A 2 -9.94 -18.52 -10.89
N SER A 3 -10.02 -19.24 -9.77
CA SER A 3 -9.79 -18.68 -8.45
C SER A 3 -8.36 -18.15 -8.37
N SER A 4 -8.20 -16.88 -8.02
CA SER A 4 -6.91 -16.27 -7.70
C SER A 4 -6.10 -17.15 -6.74
N GLU A 5 -4.81 -17.30 -7.03
CA GLU A 5 -3.95 -18.27 -6.32
C GLU A 5 -3.50 -17.76 -4.95
N TRP A 6 -3.49 -16.44 -4.78
CA TRP A 6 -3.07 -15.74 -3.56
C TRP A 6 -4.06 -14.63 -3.23
N GLU A 7 -4.43 -14.51 -1.96
CA GLU A 7 -5.13 -13.32 -1.43
C GLU A 7 -4.17 -12.59 -0.48
N LEU A 8 -3.84 -11.34 -0.80
CA LEU A 8 -2.93 -10.50 0.00
C LEU A 8 -3.67 -9.26 0.52
N SER A 9 -3.56 -9.02 1.83
CA SER A 9 -4.14 -7.85 2.49
C SER A 9 -3.10 -6.73 2.64
N ILE A 10 -3.43 -5.55 2.12
CA ILE A 10 -2.60 -4.34 2.20
C ILE A 10 -3.42 -3.23 2.87
N ALA A 11 -2.89 -2.66 3.95
CA ALA A 11 -3.45 -1.45 4.54
C ALA A 11 -2.75 -0.20 3.99
N ILE A 12 -3.52 0.87 3.82
CA ILE A 12 -3.01 2.17 3.39
C ILE A 12 -3.28 3.18 4.51
N ILE A 13 -2.20 3.75 5.03
CA ILE A 13 -2.22 4.60 6.22
C ILE A 13 -1.41 5.88 5.98
N GLY A 14 -1.56 6.83 6.90
CA GLY A 14 -0.98 8.17 6.83
C GLY A 14 -2.01 9.24 7.17
N ASP A 15 -1.55 10.49 7.26
CA ASP A 15 -2.39 11.59 7.74
C ASP A 15 -3.62 11.86 6.87
N SER A 16 -4.63 12.49 7.46
CA SER A 16 -5.80 12.98 6.70
C SER A 16 -5.35 13.94 5.59
N GLY A 17 -5.91 13.78 4.39
CA GLY A 17 -5.65 14.69 3.28
C GLY A 17 -4.39 14.40 2.46
N VAL A 18 -3.55 13.41 2.83
CA VAL A 18 -2.35 13.04 2.04
C VAL A 18 -2.66 12.36 0.69
N GLY A 19 -3.93 11.98 0.46
CA GLY A 19 -4.40 11.43 -0.81
C GLY A 19 -4.52 9.90 -0.88
N LYS A 20 -4.64 9.21 0.26
CA LYS A 20 -4.83 7.74 0.34
C LYS A 20 -6.01 7.23 -0.51
N SER A 21 -7.20 7.79 -0.30
CA SER A 21 -8.41 7.40 -1.03
C SER A 21 -8.31 7.72 -2.52
N THR A 22 -7.65 8.84 -2.88
CA THR A 22 -7.41 9.20 -4.29
C THR A 22 -6.42 8.24 -4.95
N PHE A 23 -5.34 7.89 -4.26
CA PHE A 23 -4.36 6.89 -4.71
C PHE A 23 -5.06 5.54 -4.99
N LEU A 24 -5.93 5.11 -4.08
CA LEU A 24 -6.72 3.89 -4.26
C LEU A 24 -7.74 4.00 -5.38
N SER A 25 -8.49 5.10 -5.44
CA SER A 25 -9.49 5.33 -6.49
C SER A 25 -8.83 5.27 -7.87
N MET A 26 -7.67 5.93 -8.02
CA MET A 26 -6.90 5.91 -9.26
C MET A 26 -6.50 4.46 -9.61
N PHE A 27 -5.98 3.70 -8.65
CA PHE A 27 -5.67 2.30 -8.89
C PHE A 27 -6.90 1.45 -9.25
N LEU A 28 -8.01 1.59 -8.54
CA LEU A 28 -9.16 0.69 -8.64
C LEU A 28 -10.01 0.95 -9.88
N THR A 29 -10.25 2.22 -10.18
CA THR A 29 -11.23 2.64 -11.19
C THR A 29 -10.61 3.38 -12.36
N ASN A 30 -9.29 3.61 -12.33
CA ASN A 30 -8.62 4.57 -13.20
C ASN A 30 -9.39 5.90 -13.23
N SER A 31 -9.90 6.36 -12.10
CA SER A 31 -10.68 7.60 -12.03
C SER A 31 -10.37 8.37 -10.76
N PHE A 32 -10.48 9.69 -10.86
CA PHE A 32 -10.33 10.58 -9.72
C PHE A 32 -11.68 10.72 -9.00
N VAL A 33 -11.79 10.15 -7.80
CA VAL A 33 -12.94 10.38 -6.93
C VAL A 33 -12.54 11.36 -5.84
N GLN A 34 -13.17 12.54 -5.87
CA GLN A 34 -12.83 13.66 -4.98
C GLN A 34 -13.40 13.50 -3.56
N ARG A 35 -14.26 12.49 -3.31
CA ARG A 35 -14.87 12.25 -1.99
C ARG A 35 -15.09 10.77 -1.72
N HIS A 36 -14.35 10.23 -0.75
CA HIS A 36 -14.81 9.09 0.03
C HIS A 36 -15.12 9.60 1.45
N ASN A 37 -16.39 9.46 1.86
CA ASN A 37 -16.85 9.74 3.22
C ASN A 37 -16.70 8.53 4.15
N ASP A 38 -16.07 7.46 3.66
CA ASP A 38 -15.97 6.20 4.39
C ASP A 38 -14.86 6.27 5.43
N LYS A 39 -15.20 5.81 6.64
CA LYS A 39 -14.29 5.76 7.78
C LYS A 39 -13.17 4.74 7.54
N ILE A 40 -13.55 3.60 6.98
CA ILE A 40 -12.68 2.52 6.49
C ILE A 40 -13.37 1.93 5.26
N ALA A 41 -12.64 1.75 4.15
CA ALA A 41 -13.15 1.11 2.95
C ALA A 41 -12.29 -0.11 2.59
N ILE A 42 -12.94 -1.23 2.27
CA ILE A 42 -12.26 -2.47 1.84
C ILE A 42 -12.58 -2.69 0.38
N HIS A 43 -11.53 -2.77 -0.44
CA HIS A 43 -11.64 -2.99 -1.87
C HIS A 43 -10.92 -4.28 -2.26
N HIS A 44 -11.45 -4.95 -3.28
CA HIS A 44 -10.87 -6.16 -3.84
C HIS A 44 -10.51 -5.91 -5.30
N LYS A 45 -9.26 -6.21 -5.70
CA LYS A 45 -8.83 -6.13 -7.09
C LYS A 45 -7.87 -7.27 -7.42
N GLU A 46 -8.12 -7.95 -8.53
CA GLU A 46 -7.19 -8.93 -9.07
C GLU A 46 -6.12 -8.24 -9.92
N ILE A 47 -4.87 -8.64 -9.75
CA ILE A 47 -3.75 -8.18 -10.56
C ILE A 47 -2.84 -9.33 -10.98
N MET A 48 -2.04 -9.08 -12.00
CA MET A 48 -0.98 -9.97 -12.46
C MET A 48 0.37 -9.42 -12.01
N VAL A 49 1.17 -10.24 -11.32
CA VAL A 49 2.55 -9.94 -10.95
C VAL A 49 3.44 -11.03 -11.52
N GLY A 50 4.16 -10.71 -12.60
CA GLY A 50 4.80 -11.72 -13.44
C GLY A 50 3.76 -12.68 -14.02
N GLN A 51 3.89 -13.97 -13.69
CA GLN A 51 2.94 -15.02 -14.12
C GLN A 51 1.93 -15.40 -13.02
N LYS A 52 1.91 -14.69 -11.89
CA LYS A 52 1.02 -15.01 -10.75
C LYS A 52 -0.19 -14.08 -10.74
N GLN A 53 -1.37 -14.68 -10.63
CA GLN A 53 -2.63 -13.96 -10.41
C GLN A 53 -2.86 -13.81 -8.90
N VAL A 54 -2.97 -12.56 -8.44
CA VAL A 54 -3.08 -12.21 -7.03
C VAL A 54 -4.36 -11.39 -6.81
N GLN A 55 -5.15 -11.80 -5.83
CA GLN A 55 -6.25 -11.01 -5.28
C GLN A 55 -5.69 -10.08 -4.21
N LEU A 56 -5.75 -8.78 -4.45
CA LEU A 56 -5.47 -7.79 -3.43
C LEU A 56 -6.75 -7.47 -2.66
N LYS A 57 -6.63 -7.45 -1.33
CA LYS A 57 -7.58 -6.84 -0.40
C LYS A 57 -6.95 -5.54 0.12
N LEU A 58 -7.41 -4.41 -0.41
CA LEU A 58 -6.89 -3.09 -0.07
C LEU A 58 -7.79 -2.47 1.00
N ILE A 59 -7.19 -1.99 2.09
CA ILE A 59 -7.90 -1.37 3.20
C ILE A 59 -7.51 0.11 3.24
N ASP A 60 -8.44 0.98 2.83
CA ASP A 60 -8.33 2.43 3.02
C ASP A 60 -8.78 2.76 4.44
N ILE A 61 -7.91 3.40 5.23
CA ILE A 61 -8.23 3.82 6.59
C ILE A 61 -8.22 5.35 6.63
N SER A 62 -9.30 5.95 7.13
CA SER A 62 -9.33 7.39 7.32
C SER A 62 -8.26 7.83 8.33
N GLY A 63 -7.41 8.75 7.92
CA GLY A 63 -6.39 9.35 8.79
C GLY A 63 -6.93 10.42 9.75
N LYS A 64 -8.26 10.58 9.84
CA LYS A 64 -8.91 11.52 10.75
C LYS A 64 -9.14 10.85 12.11
N GLU A 65 -8.87 11.57 13.19
CA GLU A 65 -9.37 11.16 14.51
C GLU A 65 -10.90 11.19 14.55
N PRO A 66 -11.57 10.26 15.27
CA PRO A 66 -11.00 9.21 16.11
C PRO A 66 -10.64 7.91 15.36
N PHE A 67 -10.86 7.81 14.04
CA PHE A 67 -10.72 6.57 13.29
C PHE A 67 -9.28 6.04 13.27
N ARG A 68 -8.31 6.94 13.36
CA ARG A 68 -6.90 6.61 13.58
C ARG A 68 -6.69 5.77 14.85
N SER A 69 -7.30 6.13 15.98
CA SER A 69 -7.12 5.40 17.26
C SER A 69 -7.54 3.91 17.24
N MET A 70 -8.34 3.49 16.26
CA MET A 70 -8.77 2.09 16.07
C MET A 70 -8.21 1.44 14.79
N ALA A 71 -7.40 2.16 14.02
CA ALA A 71 -6.87 1.72 12.74
C ALA A 71 -6.06 0.41 12.85
N TRP A 72 -5.38 0.22 13.98
CA TRP A 72 -4.53 -0.93 14.27
C TRP A 72 -5.23 -2.29 14.18
N VAL A 73 -6.53 -2.34 14.47
CA VAL A 73 -7.31 -3.59 14.36
C VAL A 73 -7.32 -4.10 12.92
N HIS A 74 -7.30 -3.18 11.94
CA HIS A 74 -7.39 -3.50 10.53
C HIS A 74 -6.03 -3.90 9.96
N TYR A 75 -4.97 -3.12 10.21
CA TYR A 75 -3.67 -3.42 9.63
C TYR A 75 -2.93 -4.58 10.29
N ARG A 76 -3.29 -5.01 11.52
CA ARG A 76 -2.74 -6.24 12.14
C ARG A 76 -3.06 -7.51 11.35
N THR A 77 -4.09 -7.47 10.50
CA THR A 77 -4.46 -8.58 9.61
C THR A 77 -3.86 -8.44 8.21
N CYS A 78 -3.09 -7.38 7.97
CA CYS A 78 -2.40 -7.14 6.71
C CYS A 78 -1.02 -7.79 6.71
N ILE A 79 -0.57 -8.16 5.52
CA ILE A 79 0.82 -8.60 5.30
C ILE A 79 1.69 -7.45 4.75
N GLY A 80 1.04 -6.40 4.24
CA GLY A 80 1.69 -5.20 3.76
C GLY A 80 1.05 -3.91 4.26
N ILE A 81 1.86 -2.88 4.46
CA ILE A 81 1.41 -1.50 4.73
C ILE A 81 2.03 -0.55 3.70
N LEU A 82 1.17 0.26 3.07
CA LEU A 82 1.58 1.46 2.34
C LEU A 82 1.45 2.67 3.29
N LEU A 83 2.59 3.23 3.68
CA LEU A 83 2.66 4.43 4.51
C LEU A 83 2.80 5.66 3.59
N ILE A 84 1.74 6.46 3.50
CA ILE A 84 1.66 7.58 2.55
C ILE A 84 1.76 8.93 3.26
N PHE A 85 2.58 9.84 2.74
CA PHE A 85 2.62 11.25 3.15
C PHE A 85 2.49 12.18 1.94
N ASP A 86 2.33 13.48 2.18
CA ASP A 86 2.20 14.51 1.15
C ASP A 86 3.52 15.29 1.05
N LEU A 87 4.15 15.26 -0.13
CA LEU A 87 5.43 15.93 -0.41
C LEU A 87 5.38 17.46 -0.24
N SER A 88 4.17 18.04 -0.29
CA SER A 88 3.92 19.46 -0.05
C SER A 88 3.56 19.81 1.39
N ASN A 89 3.55 18.84 2.30
CA ASN A 89 3.13 19.02 3.68
C ASN A 89 4.15 18.42 4.68
N ARG A 90 4.95 19.29 5.28
CA ARG A 90 5.98 18.94 6.27
C ARG A 90 5.44 18.23 7.50
N ASP A 91 4.31 18.66 8.04
CA ASP A 91 3.70 18.00 9.20
C ASP A 91 3.38 16.53 8.90
N SER A 92 2.92 16.24 7.67
CA SER A 92 2.62 14.86 7.26
C SER A 92 3.86 13.97 7.18
N TYR A 93 5.02 14.55 6.85
CA TYR A 93 6.31 13.86 6.87
C TYR A 93 6.82 13.65 8.30
N GLU A 94 6.74 14.68 9.15
CA GLU A 94 7.18 14.57 10.55
C GLU A 94 6.32 13.55 11.33
N ASN A 95 5.03 13.46 11.00
CA ASN A 95 4.12 12.47 11.56
C ASN A 95 4.42 11.02 11.12
N LEU A 96 5.27 10.79 10.11
CA LEU A 96 5.67 9.43 9.70
C LEU A 96 6.30 8.65 10.86
N LYS A 97 7.07 9.32 11.72
CA LYS A 97 7.68 8.70 12.90
C LYS A 97 6.60 8.13 13.83
N LYS A 98 5.58 8.94 14.13
CA LYS A 98 4.45 8.52 14.97
C LYS A 98 3.67 7.37 14.33
N TRP A 99 3.41 7.43 13.02
CA TRP A 99 2.76 6.33 12.30
C TRP A 99 3.59 5.04 12.36
N TYR A 100 4.89 5.14 12.17
CA TYR A 100 5.78 3.98 12.27
C TYR A 100 5.76 3.39 13.68
N GLU A 101 5.96 4.20 14.72
CA GLU A 101 5.90 3.77 16.13
C GLU A 101 4.57 3.06 16.45
N GLU A 102 3.45 3.57 15.93
CA GLU A 102 2.12 2.95 16.09
C GLU A 102 2.04 1.58 15.41
N ILE A 103 2.61 1.41 14.21
CA ILE A 103 2.73 0.09 13.56
C ILE A 103 3.56 -0.83 14.45
N GLN A 104 4.69 -0.34 14.97
CA GLN A 104 5.59 -1.11 15.83
C GLN A 104 4.97 -1.57 17.14
N GLN A 105 4.04 -0.79 17.66
CA GLN A 105 3.33 -1.12 18.89
C GLN A 105 2.31 -2.26 18.69
N TYR A 106 1.68 -2.36 17.52
CA TYR A 106 0.52 -3.22 17.30
C TYR A 106 0.74 -4.37 16.31
N VAL A 107 1.83 -4.36 15.55
CA VAL A 107 2.16 -5.36 14.53
C VAL A 107 3.53 -5.97 14.81
N ASP A 108 3.61 -7.28 14.66
CA ASP A 108 4.88 -8.01 14.67
C ASP A 108 5.70 -7.63 13.44
N GLN A 109 6.85 -6.98 13.66
CA GLN A 109 7.79 -6.55 12.61
C GLN A 109 8.21 -7.67 11.68
N GLU A 110 8.34 -8.89 12.22
CA GLU A 110 8.78 -10.02 11.42
C GLU A 110 7.70 -10.49 10.45
N LYS A 111 6.45 -10.03 10.60
CA LYS A 111 5.27 -10.50 9.86
C LYS A 111 4.67 -9.45 8.91
N ILE A 112 5.28 -8.26 8.82
CA ILE A 112 4.76 -7.16 8.00
C ILE A 112 5.85 -6.56 7.12
N VAL A 113 5.50 -6.22 5.88
CA VAL A 113 6.35 -5.41 4.99
C VAL A 113 5.75 -4.01 4.87
N ILE A 114 6.59 -2.98 4.99
CA ILE A 114 6.17 -1.58 4.90
C ILE A 114 6.88 -0.91 3.74
N ARG A 115 6.12 -0.21 2.89
CA ARG A 115 6.65 0.66 1.85
C ARG A 115 6.20 2.10 2.11
N LEU A 116 7.14 3.03 2.01
CA LEU A 116 6.90 4.46 2.10
C LEU A 116 6.53 5.03 0.73
N VAL A 117 5.53 5.91 0.68
CA VAL A 117 5.10 6.60 -0.54
C VAL A 117 4.96 8.10 -0.29
N GLY A 118 5.72 8.90 -1.02
CA GLY A 118 5.54 10.36 -1.08
C GLY A 118 4.56 10.73 -2.18
N ASN A 119 3.38 11.23 -1.82
CA ASN A 119 2.34 11.58 -2.78
C ASN A 119 2.36 13.07 -3.12
N LYS A 120 1.61 13.44 -4.16
CA LYS A 120 1.43 14.81 -4.66
C LYS A 120 2.72 15.46 -5.19
N CYS A 121 3.57 14.67 -5.85
CA CYS A 121 4.79 15.19 -6.46
C CYS A 121 4.51 16.23 -7.57
N ASP A 122 3.28 16.24 -8.11
CA ASP A 122 2.80 17.28 -9.04
C ASP A 122 2.95 18.70 -8.49
N LYS A 123 2.76 18.87 -7.17
CA LYS A 123 2.87 20.18 -6.53
C LYS A 123 4.28 20.74 -6.46
N LEU A 124 5.30 19.90 -6.60
CA LEU A 124 6.71 20.33 -6.65
C LEU A 124 6.99 21.23 -7.85
N PHE A 125 6.25 21.02 -8.95
CA PHE A 125 6.48 21.74 -10.20
C PHE A 125 5.73 23.08 -10.28
N TYR A 126 4.57 23.20 -9.62
CA TYR A 126 3.73 24.41 -9.68
C TYR A 126 4.31 25.62 -8.95
N ASP A 127 5.06 25.42 -7.87
CA ASP A 127 5.68 26.54 -7.13
C ASP A 127 6.89 27.15 -7.87
N ASN A 128 7.46 26.45 -8.85
CA ASN A 128 8.63 26.94 -9.60
C ASN A 128 8.25 27.90 -10.75
N ASP A 129 7.00 27.89 -11.22
CA ASP A 129 6.57 28.62 -12.43
C ASP A 129 5.78 29.90 -12.09
N GLN A 130 5.31 30.06 -10.86
CA GLN A 130 4.65 31.29 -10.38
C GLN A 130 5.62 32.12 -9.56
N GLY A 131 6.46 32.88 -10.26
CA GLY A 131 7.18 33.98 -9.65
C GLY A 131 6.20 34.99 -9.05
N LYS A 132 6.26 35.11 -7.71
CA LYS A 132 5.79 36.22 -6.85
C LYS A 132 4.50 35.98 -6.04
N ASP A 133 4.65 36.32 -4.77
CA ASP A 133 3.66 36.75 -3.78
C ASP A 133 2.67 35.70 -3.25
N GLY A 134 3.12 34.94 -2.24
CA GLY A 134 2.22 34.02 -1.52
C GLY A 134 2.76 33.34 -0.26
N GLY A 135 3.47 34.05 0.62
CA GLY A 135 3.57 33.78 2.07
C GLY A 135 4.03 32.39 2.58
N ASN A 136 5.17 32.41 3.28
CA ASN A 136 5.73 31.39 4.19
C ASN A 136 6.19 30.05 3.58
N ASP A 137 7.51 29.79 3.67
CA ASP A 137 8.13 28.52 4.08
C ASP A 137 7.48 27.20 3.61
N ARG A 138 7.00 27.10 2.37
CA ARG A 138 6.65 25.79 1.80
C ARG A 138 7.92 25.06 1.39
N HIS A 139 8.59 24.49 2.39
CA HIS A 139 9.68 23.55 2.17
C HIS A 139 9.09 22.21 1.74
N PHE A 140 9.15 21.93 0.44
CA PHE A 140 8.82 20.61 -0.08
C PHE A 140 9.84 19.58 0.36
N ILE A 141 9.36 18.37 0.59
CA ILE A 141 10.18 17.27 1.09
C ILE A 141 10.96 16.73 -0.10
N GLN A 142 12.29 16.79 -0.01
CA GLN A 142 13.17 16.33 -1.06
C GLN A 142 13.14 14.79 -1.16
N PHE A 143 13.53 14.26 -2.32
CA PHE A 143 13.58 12.81 -2.51
C PHE A 143 14.50 12.14 -1.49
N GLU A 144 15.64 12.77 -1.23
CA GLU A 144 16.68 12.33 -0.30
C GLU A 144 16.15 12.25 1.14
N GLU A 145 15.30 13.18 1.57
CA GLU A 145 14.68 13.15 2.90
C GLU A 145 13.74 11.94 3.06
N GLY A 146 12.95 11.63 2.02
CA GLY A 146 12.09 10.45 1.99
C GLY A 146 12.90 9.15 1.97
N GLU A 147 13.96 9.11 1.16
CA GLU A 147 14.87 7.97 1.06
C GLU A 147 15.61 7.72 2.38
N GLN A 148 16.10 8.77 3.05
CA GLN A 148 16.75 8.65 4.34
C GLN A 148 15.82 8.08 5.41
N PHE A 149 14.57 8.55 5.46
CA PHE A 149 13.57 8.00 6.38
C PHE A 149 13.32 6.51 6.09
N ALA A 150 13.15 6.15 4.81
CA ALA A 150 12.89 4.78 4.41
C ALA A 150 14.08 3.86 4.73
N ALA A 151 15.31 4.29 4.44
CA ALA A 151 16.53 3.54 4.74
C ALA A 151 16.71 3.30 6.25
N THR A 152 16.46 4.33 7.08
CA THR A 152 16.53 4.24 8.55
C THR A 152 15.60 3.16 9.11
N HIS A 153 14.45 2.96 8.47
CA HIS A 153 13.42 2.02 8.92
C HIS A 153 13.32 0.76 8.03
N GLN A 154 14.33 0.51 7.18
CA GLN A 154 14.43 -0.65 6.27
C GLN A 154 13.22 -0.82 5.33
N MET A 155 12.68 0.31 4.86
CA MET A 155 11.58 0.35 3.90
C MET A 155 12.07 0.68 2.49
N GLN A 156 11.30 0.30 1.49
CA GLN A 156 11.43 0.85 0.14
C GLN A 156 10.66 2.17 0.03
N TYR A 157 11.15 3.09 -0.81
CA TYR A 157 10.53 4.40 -1.04
C TYR A 157 10.09 4.59 -2.50
N SER A 158 8.99 5.32 -2.72
CA SER A 158 8.53 5.72 -4.05
C SER A 158 7.80 7.06 -3.98
N GLN A 159 7.88 7.86 -5.03
CA GLN A 159 7.08 9.07 -5.17
C GLN A 159 6.02 8.91 -6.26
N THR A 160 4.89 9.59 -6.11
CA THR A 160 3.80 9.55 -7.09
C THR A 160 2.93 10.81 -7.03
N SER A 161 2.13 11.01 -8.07
CA SER A 161 1.02 11.95 -8.07
C SER A 161 -0.28 11.16 -8.20
N SER A 162 -1.25 11.51 -7.37
CA SER A 162 -2.61 11.00 -7.48
C SER A 162 -3.57 12.05 -8.06
N SER A 163 -3.08 13.25 -8.37
CA SER A 163 -3.85 14.38 -8.92
C SER A 163 -3.60 14.53 -10.42
N VAL A 164 -4.67 14.76 -11.17
CA VAL A 164 -4.64 15.06 -12.62
C VAL A 164 -4.43 16.56 -12.84
N VAL A 165 -3.47 17.17 -12.12
CA VAL A 165 -3.15 18.59 -12.34
C VAL A 165 -1.96 18.69 -13.30
N SER A 166 -0.89 17.92 -13.08
CA SER A 166 0.33 17.95 -13.92
C SER A 166 0.57 16.73 -14.82
N LEU A 167 -0.02 15.58 -14.50
CA LEU A 167 0.11 14.34 -15.28
C LEU A 167 -1.24 13.95 -15.88
N THR A 168 -1.21 13.27 -17.02
CA THR A 168 -2.40 12.65 -17.59
C THR A 168 -2.94 11.58 -16.64
N GLN A 169 -4.24 11.29 -16.75
CA GLN A 169 -4.89 10.24 -15.97
C GLN A 169 -4.19 8.88 -16.13
N ASP A 170 -3.75 8.57 -17.35
CA ASP A 170 -3.02 7.33 -17.65
C ASP A 170 -1.64 7.29 -16.99
N GLU A 171 -0.87 8.39 -17.01
CA GLU A 171 0.43 8.45 -16.34
C GLU A 171 0.32 8.27 -14.83
N ASN A 172 -0.69 8.89 -14.20
CA ASN A 172 -0.99 8.71 -12.78
C ASN A 172 -1.33 7.25 -12.49
N TYR A 173 -2.20 6.64 -13.30
CA TYR A 173 -2.54 5.23 -13.18
C TYR A 173 -1.31 4.35 -13.29
N GLN A 174 -0.45 4.56 -14.29
CA GLN A 174 0.75 3.75 -14.50
C GLN A 174 1.74 3.88 -13.34
N SER A 175 1.95 5.09 -12.81
CA SER A 175 2.81 5.33 -11.65
C SER A 175 2.32 4.55 -10.43
N ILE A 176 1.05 4.70 -10.08
CA ILE A 176 0.43 4.03 -8.93
C ILE A 176 0.39 2.52 -9.12
N ASN A 177 0.02 2.05 -10.32
CA ASN A 177 0.01 0.64 -10.67
C ASN A 177 1.41 0.02 -10.56
N SER A 178 2.45 0.74 -11.00
CA SER A 178 3.84 0.30 -10.84
C SER A 178 4.23 0.13 -9.37
N ILE A 179 3.85 1.09 -8.51
CA ILE A 179 4.10 1.01 -7.06
C ILE A 179 3.41 -0.21 -6.44
N ILE A 180 2.13 -0.43 -6.75
CA ILE A 180 1.37 -1.55 -6.19
C ILE A 180 1.88 -2.89 -6.71
N ILE A 181 2.24 -3.00 -7.99
CA ILE A 181 2.84 -4.22 -8.55
C ILE A 181 4.19 -4.53 -7.90
N LYS A 182 5.08 -3.53 -7.76
CA LYS A 182 6.37 -3.69 -7.09
C LYS A 182 6.19 -4.15 -5.65
N PHE A 183 5.28 -3.51 -4.93
CA PHE A 183 4.99 -3.88 -3.55
C PHE A 183 4.40 -5.27 -3.42
N THR A 184 3.48 -5.64 -4.31
CA THR A 184 2.93 -6.99 -4.35
C THR A 184 4.03 -8.03 -4.62
N GLY A 185 5.01 -7.73 -5.48
CA GLY A 185 6.19 -8.55 -5.70
C GLY A 185 6.99 -8.79 -4.41
N GLU A 186 7.28 -7.73 -3.66
CA GLU A 186 7.98 -7.83 -2.36
C GLU A 186 7.21 -8.68 -1.34
N LEU A 187 5.89 -8.54 -1.28
CA LEU A 187 5.05 -9.36 -0.41
C LEU A 187 5.10 -10.85 -0.79
N LEU A 188 5.10 -11.16 -2.08
CA LEU A 188 5.23 -12.53 -2.57
C LEU A 188 6.60 -13.13 -2.22
N ASP A 189 7.67 -12.35 -2.35
CA ASP A 189 9.02 -12.79 -1.97
C ASP A 189 9.16 -12.97 -0.46
N PHE A 190 8.53 -12.09 0.32
CA PHE A 190 8.44 -12.20 1.77
C PHE A 190 7.71 -13.48 2.20
N ILE A 191 6.54 -13.77 1.64
CA ILE A 191 5.80 -15.02 1.88
C ILE A 191 6.64 -16.24 1.49
N LYS A 192 7.37 -16.17 0.37
CA LYS A 192 8.21 -17.28 -0.10
C LYS A 192 9.27 -17.65 0.94
N LYS A 193 9.93 -16.66 1.55
CA LYS A 193 10.91 -16.89 2.63
C LYS A 193 10.29 -17.60 3.83
N PHE A 194 9.09 -17.21 4.24
CA PHE A 194 8.36 -17.89 5.33
C PHE A 194 7.99 -19.33 4.98
N LYS A 195 7.61 -19.58 3.73
CA LYS A 195 7.32 -20.93 3.24
C LYS A 195 8.56 -21.82 3.22
N GLU A 196 9.71 -21.30 2.78
CA GLU A 196 10.98 -22.02 2.76
C GLU A 196 11.45 -22.38 4.19
N ASN A 197 11.15 -21.52 5.17
CA ASN A 197 11.46 -21.76 6.58
C ASN A 197 10.42 -22.60 7.34
N GLY A 198 9.37 -23.10 6.67
CA GLY A 198 8.29 -23.86 7.31
C GLY A 198 7.39 -23.06 8.27
N LYS A 199 7.47 -21.73 8.24
CA LYS A 199 6.76 -20.81 9.16
C LYS A 199 5.53 -20.14 8.54
N LEU A 200 5.04 -20.62 7.40
CA LEU A 200 3.94 -19.99 6.67
C LEU A 200 2.65 -19.87 7.53
N GLU A 201 2.41 -20.82 8.42
CA GLU A 201 1.24 -20.81 9.30
C GLU A 201 1.29 -19.70 10.35
N GLU A 202 2.49 -19.39 10.85
CA GLU A 202 2.74 -18.32 11.83
C GLU A 202 2.50 -16.93 11.23
N LEU A 203 2.73 -16.79 9.92
CA LEU A 203 2.55 -15.56 9.14
C LEU A 203 1.07 -15.31 8.82
N MET A 204 0.40 -16.35 8.32
CA MET A 204 -0.95 -16.24 7.75
C MET A 204 -2.05 -16.30 8.81
N GLY A 205 -1.73 -16.78 10.01
CA GLY A 205 -2.72 -17.14 11.02
C GLY A 205 -3.56 -18.35 10.60
N VAL A 206 -3.94 -19.17 11.57
CA VAL A 206 -4.61 -20.48 11.35
C VAL A 206 -5.89 -20.37 10.49
N ARG A 207 -6.57 -19.21 10.45
CA ARG A 207 -7.82 -19.00 9.72
C ARG A 207 -7.66 -18.75 8.21
N SER A 208 -6.51 -18.26 7.75
CA SER A 208 -6.27 -17.95 6.32
C SER A 208 -5.79 -19.19 5.55
N LEU A 209 -5.17 -20.15 6.24
CA LEU A 209 -4.66 -21.42 5.68
C LEU A 209 -5.77 -22.32 5.14
N GLN A 210 -6.93 -22.37 5.79
CA GLN A 210 -8.01 -23.28 5.41
C GLN A 210 -8.59 -22.98 4.01
N LYS A 211 -8.46 -21.74 3.51
CA LYS A 211 -8.86 -21.41 2.12
C LYS A 211 -7.77 -21.72 1.09
N GLN A 212 -6.49 -21.54 1.43
CA GLN A 212 -5.39 -21.63 0.45
C GLN A 212 -4.78 -23.04 0.32
N VAL A 213 -4.65 -23.78 1.44
CA VAL A 213 -4.16 -25.17 1.40
C VAL A 213 -5.17 -26.08 0.70
N PHE A 214 -6.47 -25.87 0.95
CA PHE A 214 -7.54 -26.66 0.35
C PHE A 214 -7.58 -26.54 -1.19
N VAL A 215 -7.33 -25.35 -1.73
CA VAL A 215 -7.27 -25.12 -3.19
C VAL A 215 -6.05 -25.81 -3.82
N GLN A 216 -4.90 -25.82 -3.14
CA GLN A 216 -3.70 -26.49 -3.66
C GLN A 216 -3.80 -28.03 -3.58
N GLU A 217 -4.40 -28.58 -2.52
CA GLU A 217 -4.63 -30.02 -2.41
C GLU A 217 -5.67 -30.54 -3.40
N ILE A 218 -6.73 -29.77 -3.66
CA ILE A 218 -7.69 -30.10 -4.72
C ILE A 218 -6.99 -30.09 -6.07
N LYS A 219 -6.25 -29.03 -6.43
CA LYS A 219 -5.53 -28.98 -7.73
C LYS A 219 -4.53 -30.13 -7.91
N LYS A 220 -3.83 -30.55 -6.85
CA LYS A 220 -2.93 -31.73 -6.89
C LYS A 220 -3.67 -33.06 -7.03
N LYS A 221 -4.86 -33.20 -6.45
CA LYS A 221 -5.70 -34.40 -6.60
C LYS A 221 -6.33 -34.46 -8.00
N THR A 222 -6.84 -33.35 -8.52
CA THR A 222 -7.48 -33.32 -9.85
C THR A 222 -6.49 -33.58 -10.99
N ASN A 223 -5.24 -33.10 -10.89
CA ASN A 223 -4.19 -33.37 -11.87
C ASN A 223 -3.62 -34.81 -11.82
N ARG A 224 -3.86 -35.56 -10.74
CA ARG A 224 -3.49 -36.99 -10.66
C ARG A 224 -4.57 -37.92 -11.23
N SER A 225 -5.81 -37.45 -11.31
CA SER A 225 -6.94 -38.22 -11.88
C SER A 225 -7.15 -38.04 -13.38
N SER A 226 -6.42 -37.14 -14.04
CA SER A 226 -6.47 -36.93 -15.50
C SER A 226 -5.35 -37.65 -16.28
N CYS A 227 -4.62 -38.55 -15.61
CA CYS A 227 -3.55 -39.33 -16.19
C CYS A 227 -3.78 -40.82 -15.88
N CYS A 228 -4.92 -41.35 -16.31
CA CYS A 228 -5.27 -42.77 -16.43
C CYS A 228 -6.29 -42.92 -17.56
#